data_AF-A0A1H3DDH5-F1
#
_entry.id   AF-A0A1H3DDH5-F1
#
_cell.length_a   1.000
_cell.length_b   1.000
_cell.length_c   1.000
_cell.angle_alpha   90.00
_cell.angle_beta   90.00
_cell.angle_gamma   90.00
#
_symmetry.space_group_name_H-M   'P 1'
#
loop_
_entity.id
_entity.type
_entity.pdbx_description
1 polymer ?
#
loop_
_entity_poly.entity_id
_entity_poly.type
_entity_poly.pdbx_seq_one_letter_code
_entity_poly.pdbx_strand_id
1 'polypeptide(L)'
;MADLELPDIPDVVFAELQSLARRSELSVEDYAKDVICDAVAQFWHSSKDDITITQLQANLEAILRVAEREPVFIVREDGQRHVILPPEEFERINRSTEDR
;
A
#
# COMPACT_ATOMS: atom_id res chain seq x y z
N MET A 1 10.79 -10.86 -5.66
CA MET A 1 10.58 -9.52 -6.25
C MET A 1 10.11 -9.76 -7.67
N ALA A 2 9.05 -9.09 -8.10
CA ALA A 2 8.59 -9.22 -9.49
C ALA A 2 9.54 -8.39 -10.38
N ASP A 3 9.98 -8.96 -11.49
CA ASP A 3 10.76 -8.23 -12.49
C ASP A 3 9.82 -7.21 -13.15
N LEU A 4 10.22 -5.93 -13.09
CA LEU A 4 9.48 -4.85 -13.73
C LEU A 4 9.91 -4.80 -15.19
N GLU A 5 9.15 -5.47 -16.05
CA GLU A 5 9.36 -5.40 -17.49
C GLU A 5 8.63 -4.17 -18.05
N LEU A 6 9.39 -3.28 -18.69
CA LEU A 6 8.86 -2.13 -19.42
C LEU A 6 8.95 -2.41 -20.92
N PRO A 7 7.95 -3.06 -21.53
CA PRO A 7 7.93 -3.24 -22.97
C PRO A 7 7.78 -1.88 -23.66
N ASP A 8 8.40 -1.75 -24.84
CA ASP A 8 8.22 -0.63 -25.78
C ASP A 8 8.70 0.76 -25.28
N ILE A 9 9.87 0.85 -24.66
CA ILE A 9 10.53 2.14 -24.40
C ILE A 9 11.03 2.72 -25.74
N PRO A 10 10.59 3.93 -26.15
CA PRO A 10 11.10 4.57 -27.36
C PRO A 10 12.61 4.81 -27.27
N ASP A 11 13.35 4.57 -28.36
CA ASP A 11 14.83 4.69 -28.40
C ASP A 11 15.34 6.04 -27.88
N VAL A 12 14.61 7.13 -28.16
CA VAL A 12 14.94 8.48 -27.70
C VAL A 12 14.86 8.58 -26.16
N VAL A 13 13.85 7.95 -25.55
CA VAL A 13 13.68 7.90 -24.11
C VAL A 13 14.76 7.04 -23.46
N PHE A 14 15.11 5.91 -24.10
CA PHE A 14 16.18 5.04 -23.62
C PHE A 14 17.56 5.70 -23.70
N ALA A 15 17.84 6.47 -24.76
CA ALA A 15 19.08 7.23 -24.92
C ALA A 15 19.21 8.34 -23.84
N GLU A 16 18.12 9.04 -23.54
CA GLU A 16 18.08 10.01 -22.43
C GLU A 16 18.32 9.33 -21.07
N LEU A 17 17.68 8.18 -20.80
CA LEU A 17 17.90 7.40 -19.58
C LEU A 17 19.36 6.98 -19.43
N GLN A 18 20.02 6.53 -20.50
CA GLN A 18 21.45 6.21 -20.49
C GLN A 18 22.32 7.42 -20.17
N SER A 19 22.02 8.57 -20.78
CA SER A 19 22.75 9.82 -20.55
C SER A 19 22.64 10.27 -19.08
N LEU A 20 21.44 10.20 -18.53
CA LEU A 20 21.16 10.59 -17.14
C LEU A 20 21.76 9.60 -16.14
N ALA A 21 21.65 8.30 -16.36
CA ALA A 21 22.28 7.28 -15.54
C ALA A 21 23.80 7.46 -15.48
N ARG A 22 24.44 7.75 -16.62
CA ARG A 22 25.87 8.01 -16.69
C ARG A 22 26.28 9.27 -15.91
N ARG A 23 25.44 10.30 -15.89
CA ARG A 23 25.67 11.53 -15.12
C ARG A 23 25.53 11.31 -13.61
N SER A 24 24.70 10.35 -13.21
CA SER A 24 24.51 9.95 -11.82
C SER A 24 25.45 8.83 -11.36
N GLU A 25 26.39 8.39 -12.21
CA GLU A 25 27.32 7.27 -11.94
C GLU A 25 26.60 5.95 -11.60
N LEU A 26 25.39 5.76 -12.12
CA LEU A 26 24.56 4.58 -11.91
C LEU A 26 24.42 3.76 -13.19
N SER A 27 24.05 2.49 -13.03
CA SER A 27 23.54 1.70 -14.16
C SER A 27 22.19 2.26 -14.61
N VAL A 28 21.79 1.99 -15.85
CA VAL A 28 20.48 2.40 -16.38
C VAL A 28 19.34 1.82 -15.54
N GLU A 29 19.49 0.57 -15.10
CA GLU A 29 18.51 -0.11 -14.25
C GLU A 29 18.40 0.54 -12.87
N ASP A 30 19.52 0.84 -12.23
CA ASP A 30 19.51 1.44 -10.90
C ASP A 30 19.00 2.89 -10.95
N TYR A 31 19.38 3.65 -11.97
CA TYR A 31 18.82 4.98 -12.20
C TYR A 31 17.31 4.93 -12.46
N ALA A 32 16.83 3.99 -13.27
CA ALA A 32 15.40 3.81 -13.51
C ALA A 32 14.64 3.43 -12.23
N LYS A 33 15.22 2.56 -11.38
CA LYS A 33 14.67 2.22 -10.06
C LYS A 33 14.56 3.45 -9.18
N ASP A 34 15.62 4.25 -9.08
CA ASP A 34 15.62 5.47 -8.26
C ASP A 34 14.55 6.46 -8.72
N VAL A 35 14.44 6.70 -10.03
CA VAL A 35 13.41 7.59 -10.59
C VAL A 35 12.00 7.06 -10.32
N ILE A 36 11.76 5.76 -10.46
CA ILE A 36 10.46 5.14 -10.17
C ILE A 36 10.16 5.21 -8.67
N CYS A 37 11.12 4.91 -7.80
CA CYS A 37 10.98 4.99 -6.36
C CYS A 37 10.68 6.42 -5.90
N ASP A 38 11.36 7.41 -6.46
CA ASP A 38 11.11 8.83 -6.18
C ASP A 38 9.73 9.26 -6.67
N ALA A 39 9.33 8.86 -7.89
CA ALA A 39 8.01 9.15 -8.43
C ALA A 39 6.89 8.48 -7.61
N VAL A 40 7.10 7.26 -7.15
CA VAL A 40 6.17 6.55 -6.26
C VAL A 40 6.11 7.24 -4.90
N ALA A 41 7.24 7.59 -4.30
CA ALA A 41 7.27 8.31 -3.03
C ALA A 41 6.55 9.66 -3.13
N GLN A 42 6.78 10.40 -4.20
CA GLN A 42 6.09 11.66 -4.50
C GLN A 42 4.59 11.43 -4.73
N PHE A 43 4.18 10.41 -5.50
CA PHE A 43 2.78 10.07 -5.71
C PHE A 43 2.09 9.73 -4.38
N TRP A 44 2.70 8.89 -3.54
CA TRP A 44 2.16 8.50 -2.25
C TRP A 44 2.09 9.69 -1.28
N HIS A 45 3.06 10.59 -1.32
CA HIS A 45 3.03 11.84 -0.53
C HIS A 45 2.01 12.84 -1.06
N SER A 46 1.74 12.84 -2.37
CA SER A 46 0.70 13.65 -3.02
C SER A 46 -0.71 13.09 -2.79
N SER A 47 -0.83 11.76 -2.65
CA SER A 47 -2.09 11.05 -2.39
C SER A 47 -2.53 11.07 -0.92
N LYS A 48 -1.85 11.85 -0.05
CA LYS A 48 -2.25 11.95 1.35
C LYS A 48 -3.61 12.63 1.58
N ASP A 49 -4.21 13.30 0.59
CA ASP A 49 -5.39 14.15 0.85
C ASP A 49 -6.62 13.96 -0.05
N ASP A 50 -6.80 12.88 -0.83
CA ASP A 50 -8.12 12.63 -1.42
C ASP A 50 -8.36 11.13 -1.73
N ILE A 51 -8.87 10.39 -0.75
CA ILE A 51 -9.52 9.11 -1.01
C ILE A 51 -10.89 9.44 -1.61
N THR A 52 -11.14 9.04 -2.85
CA THR A 52 -12.48 9.21 -3.44
C THR A 52 -13.51 8.42 -2.61
N ILE A 53 -14.75 8.91 -2.51
CA ILE A 53 -15.83 8.20 -1.79
C ILE A 53 -15.96 6.75 -2.27
N THR A 54 -15.74 6.50 -3.57
CA THR A 54 -15.76 5.17 -4.17
C THR A 54 -14.62 4.28 -3.66
N GLN A 55 -13.40 4.81 -3.55
CA GLN A 55 -12.27 4.06 -2.97
C GLN A 55 -12.48 3.80 -1.48
N LEU A 56 -13.04 4.75 -0.73
CA LEU A 56 -13.39 4.55 0.67
C LEU A 56 -14.42 3.42 0.83
N GLN A 57 -15.46 3.41 -0.02
CA GLN A 57 -16.48 2.35 -0.02
C GLN A 57 -15.89 0.98 -0.36
N ALA A 58 -15.05 0.89 -1.41
CA ALA A 58 -14.42 -0.35 -1.82
C ALA A 58 -13.48 -0.90 -0.73
N ASN A 59 -12.69 -0.03 -0.09
CA ASN A 59 -11.80 -0.41 0.99
C ASN A 59 -12.58 -0.86 2.23
N LEU A 60 -13.66 -0.15 2.58
CA LEU A 60 -14.54 -0.53 3.68
C LEU A 60 -15.19 -1.90 3.43
N GLU A 61 -15.71 -2.14 2.23
CA GLU A 61 -16.33 -3.43 1.88
C GLU A 61 -15.31 -4.58 1.95
N ALA A 62 -14.10 -4.36 1.46
CA ALA A 62 -13.02 -5.35 1.54
C ALA A 62 -12.65 -5.68 3.00
N ILE A 63 -12.52 -4.65 3.86
CA ILE A 63 -12.23 -4.84 5.29
C ILE A 63 -13.36 -5.61 5.98
N LEU A 64 -14.62 -5.24 5.72
CA LEU A 64 -15.77 -5.92 6.33
C LEU A 64 -15.88 -7.38 5.90
N ARG A 65 -15.61 -7.70 4.64
CA ARG A 65 -15.62 -9.09 4.14
C ARG A 65 -14.54 -9.95 4.80
N VAL A 66 -13.37 -9.39 5.11
CA VAL A 66 -12.33 -10.08 5.88
C VAL A 66 -12.78 -10.24 7.33
N ALA A 67 -13.36 -9.18 7.92
CA ALA A 67 -13.86 -9.17 9.28
C ALA A 67 -15.00 -10.17 9.56
N GLU A 68 -15.70 -10.65 8.53
CA GLU A 68 -16.67 -11.75 8.65
C GLU A 68 -16.02 -13.11 8.95
N ARG A 69 -14.74 -13.29 8.58
CA ARG A 69 -14.03 -14.58 8.69
C ARG A 69 -12.97 -14.57 9.78
N GLU A 70 -12.33 -13.44 10.00
CA GLU A 70 -11.22 -13.31 10.94
C GLU A 70 -11.14 -11.91 11.57
N PRO A 71 -10.59 -11.78 12.79
CA PRO A 71 -10.37 -10.49 13.43
C PRO A 71 -9.48 -9.56 12.60
N VAL A 72 -9.93 -8.32 12.37
CA VAL A 72 -9.13 -7.29 11.69
C VAL A 72 -8.60 -6.29 12.72
N PHE A 73 -7.27 -6.16 12.80
CA PHE A 73 -6.61 -5.22 13.70
C PHE A 73 -6.28 -3.92 12.99
N ILE A 74 -6.72 -2.80 13.57
CA ILE A 74 -6.44 -1.44 13.09
C ILE A 74 -5.50 -0.79 14.10
N VAL A 75 -4.27 -0.49 13.65
CA VAL A 75 -3.28 0.22 14.46
C VAL A 75 -3.20 1.66 13.98
N ARG A 76 -3.51 2.60 14.88
CA ARG A 76 -3.37 4.04 14.63
C ARG A 76 -1.90 4.46 14.79
N GLU A 77 -1.55 5.61 14.21
CA GLU A 77 -0.21 6.20 14.30
C GLU A 77 0.19 6.56 15.75
N ASP A 78 -0.78 6.81 16.62
CA ASP A 78 -0.57 7.03 18.07
C ASP A 78 -0.35 5.74 18.88
N GLY A 79 -0.33 4.59 18.22
CA GLY A 79 -0.15 3.27 18.82
C GLY A 79 -1.43 2.66 19.39
N GLN A 80 -2.58 3.32 19.29
CA GLN A 80 -3.86 2.71 19.68
C GLN A 80 -4.22 1.56 18.75
N ARG A 81 -4.72 0.47 19.34
CA ARG A 81 -5.12 -0.74 18.62
C ARG A 81 -6.63 -0.94 18.77
N HIS A 82 -7.33 -1.01 17.65
CA HIS A 82 -8.72 -1.41 17.58
C HIS A 82 -8.83 -2.76 16.88
N VAL A 83 -9.89 -3.51 17.18
CA VAL A 83 -10.19 -4.77 16.51
C VAL A 83 -11.63 -4.77 16.02
N ILE A 84 -11.82 -5.19 14.78
CA ILE A 84 -13.14 -5.51 14.23
C ILE A 84 -13.28 -7.03 14.30
N LEU A 85 -14.32 -7.50 14.98
CA LEU A 85 -14.58 -8.91 15.22
C LEU A 85 -15.94 -9.29 14.65
N PRO A 86 -16.12 -10.54 14.17
CA PRO A 86 -17.45 -11.10 13.96
C PRO A 86 -18.30 -10.98 15.23
N PRO A 87 -19.62 -10.74 15.13
CA PRO A 87 -20.50 -10.68 16.30
C PRO A 87 -20.40 -11.92 17.21
N GLU A 88 -20.22 -13.09 16.60
CA GLU A 88 -20.07 -14.37 17.30
C GLU A 88 -18.79 -14.44 18.15
N GLU A 89 -17.68 -13.91 17.61
CA GLU A 89 -16.39 -13.79 18.32
C GLU A 89 -16.50 -12.80 19.49
N PHE A 90 -17.20 -11.67 19.28
CA PHE A 90 -17.47 -10.69 20.32
C PHE A 90 -18.27 -11.28 21.48
N GLU A 91 -19.36 -11.99 21.19
CA GLU A 91 -20.17 -12.64 22.23
C GLU A 91 -19.40 -13.71 23.00
N ARG A 92 -18.54 -14.48 22.33
CA ARG A 92 -17.70 -15.49 22.96
C ARG A 92 -16.70 -14.86 23.95
N ILE A 93 -16.07 -13.76 23.57
CA ILE A 93 -15.13 -13.03 24.43
C ILE A 93 -15.87 -12.44 25.64
N ASN A 94 -17.03 -11.81 25.42
CA ASN A 94 -17.80 -11.20 26.51
C ASN A 94 -18.29 -12.25 27.52
N ARG A 95 -18.84 -13.39 27.07
CA ARG A 95 -19.21 -14.50 27.96
C ARG A 95 -18.04 -15.05 28.76
N SER A 96 -16.86 -15.15 28.14
CA SER A 96 -15.64 -15.61 28.82
C SER A 96 -15.12 -14.62 29.88
N THR A 97 -15.61 -13.38 29.86
CA THR A 97 -15.23 -12.32 30.80
C THR A 97 -16.24 -12.22 31.96
N GLU A 98 -17.48 -12.69 31.78
CA GLU A 98 -18.52 -12.75 32.83
C GLU A 98 -18.39 -13.99 33.75
N ASP A 99 -17.72 -15.06 33.30
CA ASP A 99 -17.41 -16.25 34.09
C ASP A 99 -16.15 -16.11 34.98
N ARG A 100 -15.65 -14.89 35.18
CA ARG A 100 -14.49 -14.55 36.02
C ARG A 100 -14.87 -13.56 37.12
#